data_AF-T1AM32-F1
#
_entry.id   AF-T1AM32-F1
#
_cell.length_a   1.000
_cell.length_b   1.000
_cell.length_c   1.000
_cell.angle_alpha   90.00
_cell.angle_beta   90.00
_cell.angle_gamma   90.00
#
_symmetry.space_group_name_H-M   'P 1'
#
loop_
_entity.id
_entity.type
_entity.pdbx_description
1 polymer ?
#
loop_
_entity_poly.entity_id
_entity_poly.type
_entity_poly.pdbx_seq_one_letter_code
_entity_poly.pdbx_strand_id
1 'polypeptide(L)'
;MLVMTRDCETIRDEREKLSRENVGLETRIALEKTHMEEKLALLEDAKESMALKFQNLANQILEEKTARFTEMNQVQLSSLLTPLGEKLKEFGDRVQQSSEKESEQRTILKSEILKLMDLNATMTRETSNLAQALKGDARSQGAWGEMILERTLEMSGLREGREFRVQASFTDEEGARLRPDIIIDLPEGRHLVVDSKVSLTAYERS
;
A
#
# COMPACT_ATOMS: atom_id res chain seq x y z
N MET A 1 70.66 -110.33 39.99
CA MET A 1 70.17 -109.57 41.17
C MET A 1 70.66 -108.13 41.15
N LEU A 2 71.98 -107.86 41.00
CA LEU A 2 72.55 -106.49 40.96
C LEU A 2 72.09 -105.60 39.78
N VAL A 3 71.79 -106.19 38.60
CA VAL A 3 71.37 -105.44 37.40
C VAL A 3 69.92 -104.91 37.56
N MET A 4 69.01 -105.74 38.09
CA MET A 4 67.63 -105.33 38.35
C MET A 4 67.52 -104.21 39.40
N THR A 5 68.44 -104.15 40.37
CA THR A 5 68.46 -103.10 41.40
C THR A 5 68.84 -101.74 40.79
N ARG A 6 69.80 -101.76 39.85
CA ARG A 6 70.26 -100.57 39.13
C ARG A 6 69.21 -100.03 38.16
N ASP A 7 68.45 -100.92 37.51
CA ASP A 7 67.33 -100.55 36.65
C ASP A 7 66.13 -99.99 37.47
N CYS A 8 65.92 -100.45 38.70
CA CYS A 8 64.91 -99.88 39.59
C CYS A 8 65.28 -98.48 40.09
N GLU A 9 66.56 -98.20 40.32
CA GLU A 9 67.04 -96.87 40.72
C GLU A 9 66.92 -95.85 39.58
N THR A 10 67.30 -96.21 38.35
CA THR A 10 67.17 -95.33 37.19
C THR A 10 65.71 -95.00 36.88
N ILE A 11 64.80 -95.97 36.95
CA ILE A 11 63.36 -95.74 36.78
C ILE A 11 62.80 -94.82 37.86
N ARG A 12 63.28 -94.93 39.11
CA ARG A 12 62.85 -94.08 40.22
C ARG A 12 63.30 -92.63 40.02
N ASP A 13 64.54 -92.41 39.61
CA ASP A 13 65.09 -91.09 39.31
C ASP A 13 64.36 -90.43 38.12
N GLU A 14 64.06 -91.20 37.07
CA GLU A 14 63.25 -90.72 35.93
C GLU A 14 61.83 -90.33 36.38
N ARG A 15 61.21 -91.13 37.24
CA ARG A 15 59.86 -90.83 37.76
C ARG A 15 59.86 -89.56 38.62
N GLU A 16 60.86 -89.35 39.46
CA GLU A 16 61.00 -88.12 40.25
C GLU A 16 61.30 -86.90 39.37
N LYS A 17 62.04 -87.08 38.27
CA LYS A 17 62.30 -86.01 37.30
C LYS A 17 61.02 -85.62 36.54
N LEU A 18 60.29 -86.61 36.01
CA LEU A 18 59.00 -86.41 35.35
C LEU A 18 57.95 -85.82 36.30
N SER A 19 57.93 -86.23 37.57
CA SER A 19 57.03 -85.66 38.57
C SER A 19 57.34 -84.18 38.85
N ARG A 20 58.62 -83.80 38.88
CA ARG A 20 59.03 -82.40 39.04
C ARG A 20 58.69 -81.56 37.81
N GLU A 21 58.88 -82.10 36.61
CA GLU A 21 58.48 -81.43 35.37
C GLU A 21 56.96 -81.25 35.29
N ASN A 22 56.16 -82.26 35.68
CA ASN A 22 54.69 -82.14 35.70
C ASN A 22 54.22 -81.03 36.63
N VAL A 23 54.75 -80.95 37.86
CA VAL A 23 54.41 -79.86 38.79
C VAL A 23 54.83 -78.49 38.23
N GLY A 24 55.98 -78.42 37.56
CA GLY A 24 56.45 -77.20 36.88
C GLY A 24 55.55 -76.79 35.70
N LEU A 25 55.03 -77.75 34.94
CA LEU A 25 54.10 -77.50 33.84
C LEU A 25 52.71 -77.10 34.36
N GLU A 26 52.19 -77.77 35.38
CA GLU A 26 50.90 -77.45 36.02
C GLU A 26 50.89 -76.03 36.58
N THR A 27 51.96 -75.63 37.28
CA THR A 27 52.09 -74.26 37.81
C THR A 27 52.17 -73.22 36.68
N ARG A 28 52.89 -73.52 35.60
CA ARG A 28 52.99 -72.61 34.44
C ARG A 28 51.64 -72.46 33.71
N ILE A 29 50.89 -73.55 33.54
CA ILE A 29 49.54 -73.54 32.97
C ILE A 29 48.57 -72.75 33.86
N ALA A 30 48.65 -72.92 35.18
CA ALA A 30 47.81 -72.16 36.12
C ALA A 30 48.10 -70.65 36.05
N LEU A 31 49.38 -70.29 35.92
CA LEU A 31 49.80 -68.90 35.82
C LEU A 31 49.43 -68.26 34.46
N GLU A 32 49.52 -69.02 33.35
CA GLU A 32 49.01 -68.57 32.05
C GLU A 32 47.49 -68.41 32.04
N LYS A 33 46.75 -69.34 32.67
CA LYS A 33 45.28 -69.22 32.79
C LYS A 33 44.87 -67.97 33.52
N THR A 34 45.45 -67.73 34.70
CA THR A 34 45.15 -66.52 35.49
C THR A 34 45.51 -65.25 34.71
N HIS A 35 46.66 -65.22 34.04
CA HIS A 35 47.04 -64.07 33.22
C HIS A 35 46.13 -63.85 31.99
N MET A 36 45.62 -64.92 31.37
CA MET A 36 44.62 -64.81 30.29
C MET A 36 43.28 -64.31 30.82
N GLU A 37 42.83 -64.80 31.98
CA GLU A 37 41.60 -64.35 32.62
C GLU A 37 41.67 -62.85 32.96
N GLU A 38 42.79 -62.37 33.50
CA GLU A 38 43.03 -60.94 33.74
C GLU A 38 43.02 -60.11 32.46
N LYS A 39 43.66 -60.59 31.39
CA LYS A 39 43.63 -59.90 30.08
C LYS A 39 42.24 -59.84 29.47
N LEU A 40 41.47 -60.93 29.58
CA LEU A 40 40.08 -60.97 29.11
C LEU A 40 39.20 -60.00 29.90
N ALA A 41 39.37 -59.97 31.23
CA ALA A 41 38.65 -59.01 32.08
C ALA A 41 38.97 -57.55 31.70
N LEU A 42 40.24 -57.23 31.47
CA LEU A 42 40.66 -55.89 31.07
C LEU A 42 40.15 -55.49 29.68
N LEU A 43 40.11 -56.44 28.74
CA LEU A 43 39.54 -56.22 27.41
C LEU A 43 38.02 -55.98 27.47
N GLU A 44 37.30 -56.72 28.31
CA GLU A 44 35.85 -56.55 28.45
C GLU A 44 35.52 -55.21 29.11
N ASP A 45 36.26 -54.81 30.15
CA ASP A 45 36.11 -53.50 30.80
C ASP A 45 36.45 -52.34 29.83
N ALA A 46 37.52 -52.49 29.04
CA ALA A 46 37.86 -51.51 28.00
C ALA A 46 36.78 -51.39 26.92
N LYS A 47 36.17 -52.52 26.53
CA LYS A 47 35.06 -52.57 25.56
C LYS A 47 33.80 -51.91 26.12
N GLU A 48 33.42 -52.20 27.36
CA GLU A 48 32.28 -51.55 28.02
C GLU A 48 32.50 -50.04 28.18
N SER A 49 33.68 -49.62 28.63
CA SER A 49 34.05 -48.20 28.74
C SER A 49 34.00 -47.49 27.39
N MET A 50 34.49 -48.14 26.33
CA MET A 50 34.42 -47.63 24.95
C MET A 50 32.97 -47.50 24.46
N ALA A 51 32.13 -48.50 24.68
CA ALA A 51 30.72 -48.46 24.31
C ALA A 51 29.98 -47.30 25.00
N LEU A 52 30.25 -47.10 26.29
CA LEU A 52 29.64 -46.02 27.08
C LEU A 52 30.12 -44.65 26.62
N LYS A 53 31.43 -44.48 26.35
CA LYS A 53 31.97 -43.24 25.77
C LYS A 53 31.40 -42.96 24.38
N PHE A 54 31.23 -43.99 23.55
CA PHE A 54 30.65 -43.84 22.23
C PHE A 54 29.19 -43.40 22.31
N GLN A 55 28.39 -44.02 23.18
CA GLN A 55 27.00 -43.63 23.41
C GLN A 55 26.89 -42.18 23.89
N ASN A 56 27.73 -41.76 24.84
CA ASN A 56 27.74 -40.38 25.34
C ASN A 56 28.12 -39.39 24.23
N LEU A 57 29.16 -39.69 23.44
CA LEU A 57 29.58 -38.84 22.34
C LEU A 57 28.50 -38.76 21.25
N ALA A 58 27.85 -39.87 20.92
CA ALA A 58 26.77 -39.90 19.95
C ALA A 58 25.58 -39.05 20.40
N ASN A 59 25.18 -39.16 21.67
CA ASN A 59 24.12 -38.34 22.25
C ASN A 59 24.48 -36.85 22.22
N GLN A 60 25.71 -36.51 22.62
CA GLN A 60 26.19 -35.13 22.63
C GLN A 60 26.22 -34.52 21.22
N ILE A 61 26.72 -35.27 20.22
CA ILE A 61 26.73 -34.83 18.82
C ILE A 61 25.29 -34.66 18.31
N LEU A 62 24.38 -35.57 18.65
CA LEU A 62 22.99 -35.49 18.22
C LEU A 62 22.28 -34.26 18.81
N GLU A 63 22.47 -33.99 20.10
CA GLU A 63 21.93 -32.78 20.76
C GLU A 63 22.51 -31.51 20.14
N GLU A 64 23.83 -31.43 19.96
CA GLU A 64 24.47 -30.27 19.36
C GLU A 64 23.98 -30.02 17.93
N LYS A 65 23.88 -31.08 17.11
CA LYS A 65 23.36 -30.99 15.74
C LYS A 65 21.90 -30.58 15.72
N THR A 66 21.08 -31.10 16.64
CA THR A 66 19.66 -30.75 16.73
C THR A 66 19.48 -29.29 17.09
N ALA A 67 20.18 -28.81 18.13
CA ALA A 67 20.14 -27.41 18.56
C ALA A 67 20.58 -26.45 17.44
N ARG A 68 21.71 -26.76 16.79
CA ARG A 68 22.24 -25.97 15.67
C ARG A 68 21.32 -26.00 14.46
N PHE A 69 20.67 -27.13 14.18
CA PHE A 69 19.70 -27.26 13.09
C PHE A 69 18.45 -26.40 13.37
N THR A 70 17.91 -26.43 14.59
CA THR A 70 16.76 -25.60 14.97
C THR A 70 17.09 -24.10 14.91
N GLU A 71 18.27 -23.69 15.37
CA GLU A 71 18.72 -22.29 15.30
C GLU A 71 18.87 -21.84 13.85
N MET A 72 19.56 -22.64 13.03
CA MET A 72 19.74 -22.32 11.60
C MET A 72 18.40 -22.23 10.87
N ASN A 73 17.46 -23.14 11.15
CA ASN A 73 16.13 -23.11 10.55
C ASN A 73 15.35 -21.87 11.00
N GLN A 74 15.43 -21.48 12.27
CA GLN A 74 14.81 -20.25 12.79
C GLN A 74 15.38 -19.00 12.12
N VAL A 75 16.71 -18.92 11.94
CA VAL A 75 17.38 -17.80 11.25
C VAL A 75 16.97 -17.76 9.77
N GLN A 76 16.95 -18.90 9.09
CA GLN A 76 16.51 -18.96 7.69
C GLN A 76 15.05 -18.55 7.52
N LEU A 77 14.15 -19.10 8.34
CA LEU A 77 12.73 -18.74 8.31
C LEU A 77 12.50 -17.27 8.64
N SER A 78 13.17 -16.73 9.65
CA SER A 78 13.06 -15.30 9.99
C SER A 78 13.60 -14.40 8.87
N SER A 79 14.69 -14.78 8.20
CA SER A 79 15.22 -14.00 7.06
C SER A 79 14.25 -13.93 5.87
N LEU A 80 13.42 -14.97 5.68
CA LEU A 80 12.41 -15.02 4.62
C LEU A 80 11.09 -14.38 5.03
N LEU A 81 10.65 -14.60 6.27
CA LEU A 81 9.34 -14.16 6.76
C LEU A 81 9.32 -12.69 7.19
N THR A 82 10.42 -12.16 7.74
CA THR A 82 10.53 -10.74 8.12
C THR A 82 10.22 -9.80 6.96
N PRO A 83 10.89 -9.89 5.79
CA PRO A 83 10.60 -9.00 4.67
C PRO A 83 9.20 -9.21 4.10
N LEU A 84 8.64 -10.42 4.17
CA LEU A 84 7.25 -10.66 3.78
C LEU A 84 6.27 -9.93 4.70
N GLY A 85 6.50 -9.98 6.02
CA GLY A 85 5.70 -9.26 7.01
C GLY A 85 5.77 -7.74 6.82
N GLU A 86 6.96 -7.21 6.56
CA GLU A 86 7.16 -5.79 6.24
C GLU A 86 6.42 -5.38 4.96
N LYS A 87 6.52 -6.17 3.89
CA LYS A 87 5.82 -5.90 2.63
C LYS A 87 4.31 -5.98 2.77
N LEU A 88 3.80 -6.91 3.57
CA LEU A 88 2.37 -7.03 3.83
C LEU A 88 1.85 -5.83 4.64
N LYS A 89 2.65 -5.34 5.59
CA LYS A 89 2.34 -4.11 6.33
C LYS A 89 2.35 -2.88 5.40
N GLU A 90 3.38 -2.70 4.59
CA GLU A 90 3.45 -1.63 3.59
C GLU A 90 2.26 -1.68 2.62
N PHE A 91 1.86 -2.88 2.20
CA PHE A 91 0.69 -3.08 1.36
C PHE A 91 -0.60 -2.68 2.09
N GLY A 92 -0.79 -3.13 3.33
CA GLY A 92 -1.93 -2.74 4.16
C GLY A 92 -2.05 -1.21 4.32
N ASP A 93 -0.93 -0.55 4.63
CA ASP A 93 -0.87 0.91 4.78
C ASP A 93 -1.23 1.63 3.47
N ARG A 94 -0.74 1.14 2.32
CA ARG A 94 -1.09 1.69 1.00
C ARG A 94 -2.55 1.50 0.64
N VAL A 95 -3.13 0.34 0.95
CA VAL A 95 -4.55 0.07 0.71
C VAL A 95 -5.43 0.98 1.56
N GLN A 96 -5.10 1.12 2.85
CA GLN A 96 -5.81 2.03 3.75
C GLN A 96 -5.74 3.47 3.25
N GLN A 97 -4.53 3.95 2.92
CA GLN A 97 -4.33 5.30 2.39
C GLN A 97 -5.09 5.51 1.06
N SER A 98 -5.13 4.51 0.18
CA SER A 98 -5.87 4.59 -1.08
C SER A 98 -7.38 4.69 -0.83
N SER A 99 -7.91 3.90 0.11
CA SER A 99 -9.33 3.93 0.46
C SER A 99 -9.74 5.26 1.08
N GLU A 100 -8.91 5.82 1.97
CA GLU A 100 -9.13 7.15 2.56
C GLU A 100 -9.14 8.25 1.48
N LYS A 101 -8.14 8.28 0.60
CA LYS A 101 -8.08 9.23 -0.52
C LYS A 101 -9.28 9.09 -1.45
N GLU A 102 -9.70 7.87 -1.76
CA GLU A 102 -10.88 7.64 -2.60
C GLU A 102 -12.15 8.18 -1.92
N SER A 103 -12.31 7.96 -0.61
CA SER A 103 -13.43 8.49 0.17
C SER A 103 -13.47 10.02 0.18
N GLU A 104 -12.31 10.67 0.38
CA GLU A 104 -12.16 12.13 0.30
C GLU A 104 -12.52 12.65 -1.09
N GLN A 105 -11.97 12.06 -2.15
CA GLN A 105 -12.28 12.43 -3.53
C GLN A 105 -13.77 12.27 -3.85
N ARG A 106 -14.40 11.19 -3.38
CA ARG A 106 -15.83 10.92 -3.58
C ARG A 106 -16.69 11.95 -2.83
N THR A 107 -16.24 12.42 -1.67
CA THR A 107 -16.88 13.50 -0.91
C THR A 107 -16.76 14.84 -1.63
N ILE A 108 -15.57 15.18 -2.12
CA ILE A 108 -15.32 16.40 -2.91
C ILE A 108 -16.19 16.39 -4.17
N LEU A 109 -16.19 15.28 -4.92
CA LEU A 109 -16.99 15.14 -6.14
C LEU A 109 -18.48 15.31 -5.85
N LYS A 110 -19.01 14.71 -4.77
CA LYS A 110 -20.39 14.90 -4.34
C LYS A 110 -20.69 16.38 -4.06
N SER A 111 -19.78 17.09 -3.38
CA SER A 111 -19.96 18.51 -3.10
C SER A 111 -19.98 19.36 -4.37
N GLU A 112 -19.14 19.03 -5.35
CA GLU A 112 -19.08 19.76 -6.62
C GLU A 112 -20.30 19.50 -7.50
N ILE A 113 -20.81 18.25 -7.52
CA ILE A 113 -22.08 17.93 -8.16
C ILE A 113 -23.22 18.74 -7.54
N LEU A 114 -23.28 18.84 -6.21
CA LEU A 114 -24.32 19.64 -5.54
C LEU A 114 -24.23 21.13 -5.91
N LYS A 115 -23.02 21.70 -5.97
CA LYS A 115 -22.84 23.08 -6.45
C LYS A 115 -23.27 23.27 -7.90
N LEU A 116 -22.92 22.32 -8.78
CA LEU A 116 -23.34 22.37 -10.18
C LEU A 116 -24.87 22.29 -10.31
N MET A 117 -25.53 21.45 -9.51
CA MET A 117 -26.99 21.37 -9.47
C MET A 117 -27.62 22.69 -9.02
N ASP A 118 -27.06 23.33 -7.99
CA ASP A 118 -27.54 24.63 -7.50
C ASP A 118 -27.32 25.76 -8.51
N LEU A 119 -26.15 25.79 -9.16
CA LEU A 119 -25.85 26.74 -10.23
C LEU A 119 -26.79 26.56 -11.42
N ASN A 120 -27.06 25.31 -11.81
CA ASN A 120 -27.97 25.02 -12.93
C ASN A 120 -29.42 25.43 -12.58
N ALA A 121 -29.87 25.17 -11.36
CA ALA A 121 -31.17 25.62 -10.88
C ALA A 121 -31.29 27.15 -10.85
N THR A 122 -30.24 27.85 -10.42
CA THR A 122 -30.20 29.32 -10.41
C THR A 122 -30.19 29.88 -11.83
N MET A 123 -29.35 29.35 -12.72
CA MET A 123 -29.30 29.74 -14.13
C MET A 123 -30.64 29.50 -14.83
N THR A 124 -31.30 28.37 -14.57
CA THR A 124 -32.65 28.08 -15.11
C THR A 124 -33.67 29.10 -14.60
N ARG A 125 -33.60 29.51 -13.33
CA ARG A 125 -34.47 30.55 -12.77
C ARG A 125 -34.20 31.91 -13.40
N GLU A 126 -32.95 32.31 -13.55
CA GLU A 126 -32.56 33.58 -14.17
C GLU A 126 -32.94 33.63 -15.64
N THR A 127 -32.71 32.56 -16.40
CA THR A 127 -33.13 32.47 -17.81
C THR A 127 -34.65 32.44 -17.96
N SER A 128 -35.38 31.77 -17.05
CA SER A 128 -36.84 31.85 -17.02
C SER A 128 -37.34 33.26 -16.71
N ASN A 129 -36.75 33.94 -15.73
CA ASN A 129 -37.08 35.33 -15.40
C ASN A 129 -36.77 36.27 -16.56
N LEU A 130 -35.62 36.08 -17.22
CA LEU A 130 -35.22 36.84 -18.41
C LEU A 130 -36.18 36.57 -19.58
N ALA A 131 -36.50 35.31 -19.86
CA ALA A 131 -37.44 34.92 -20.90
C ALA A 131 -38.84 35.48 -20.61
N GLN A 132 -39.28 35.52 -19.36
CA GLN A 132 -40.55 36.12 -18.96
C GLN A 132 -40.53 37.65 -19.07
N ALA A 133 -39.42 38.31 -18.74
CA ALA A 133 -39.24 39.74 -18.96
C ALA A 133 -39.26 40.08 -20.46
N LEU A 134 -38.65 39.23 -21.30
CA LEU A 134 -38.67 39.35 -22.76
C LEU A 134 -40.02 38.98 -23.38
N LYS A 135 -40.82 38.10 -22.76
CA LYS A 135 -42.19 37.74 -23.20
C LYS A 135 -43.28 38.61 -22.58
N GLY A 136 -42.94 39.46 -21.62
CA GLY A 136 -43.87 40.37 -20.97
C GLY A 136 -44.45 41.39 -21.93
N ASP A 137 -45.60 41.96 -21.56
CA ASP A 137 -46.39 42.96 -22.28
C ASP A 137 -45.51 43.99 -23.04
N ALA A 138 -45.96 44.46 -24.21
CA ALA A 138 -45.18 45.26 -25.18
C ALA A 138 -44.41 46.44 -24.56
N ARG A 139 -44.91 46.96 -23.43
CA ARG A 139 -44.26 47.99 -22.62
C ARG A 139 -42.93 47.56 -21.97
N SER A 140 -42.80 46.31 -21.56
CA SER A 140 -41.59 45.75 -20.93
C SER A 140 -40.50 45.45 -21.96
N GLN A 141 -40.89 45.03 -23.17
CA GLN A 141 -39.98 44.88 -24.32
C GLN A 141 -39.41 46.23 -24.76
N GLY A 142 -40.26 47.28 -24.82
CA GLY A 142 -39.82 48.65 -25.09
C GLY A 142 -38.80 49.14 -24.06
N ALA A 143 -39.11 49.00 -22.76
CA ALA A 143 -38.20 49.40 -21.68
C ALA A 143 -36.85 48.66 -21.70
N TRP A 144 -36.81 47.41 -22.15
CA TRP A 144 -35.55 46.66 -22.33
C TRP A 144 -34.75 47.14 -23.55
N GLY A 145 -35.45 47.46 -24.66
CA GLY A 145 -34.84 48.10 -25.82
C GLY A 145 -34.19 49.44 -25.49
N GLU A 146 -34.89 50.26 -24.70
CA GLU A 146 -34.39 51.53 -24.17
C GLU A 146 -33.13 51.33 -23.30
N MET A 147 -33.17 50.38 -22.35
CA MET A 147 -32.04 50.08 -21.45
C MET A 147 -30.79 49.58 -22.19
N ILE A 148 -30.95 48.75 -23.24
CA ILE A 148 -29.82 48.29 -24.05
C ILE A 148 -29.25 49.41 -24.90
N LEU A 149 -30.10 50.26 -25.48
CA LEU A 149 -29.64 51.39 -26.28
C LEU A 149 -28.84 52.37 -25.41
N GLU A 150 -29.33 52.70 -24.22
CA GLU A 150 -28.63 53.51 -23.22
C GLU A 150 -27.25 52.94 -22.89
N ARG A 151 -27.18 51.66 -22.50
CA ARG A 151 -25.92 51.00 -22.17
C ARG A 151 -24.95 50.95 -23.36
N THR A 152 -25.45 50.84 -24.59
CA THR A 152 -24.62 50.85 -25.81
C THR A 152 -24.02 52.23 -26.07
N LEU A 153 -24.79 53.30 -25.84
CA LEU A 153 -24.31 54.68 -25.98
C LEU A 153 -23.25 55.01 -24.92
N GLU A 154 -23.45 54.60 -23.67
CA GLU A 154 -22.45 54.74 -22.61
C GLU A 154 -21.14 54.03 -22.95
N MET A 155 -21.22 52.78 -23.43
CA MET A 155 -20.04 52.02 -23.87
C MET A 155 -19.34 52.66 -25.07
N SER A 156 -20.07 53.35 -25.94
CA SER A 156 -19.50 54.11 -27.06
C SER A 156 -18.80 55.41 -26.64
N GLY A 157 -18.86 55.76 -25.35
CA GLY A 157 -18.20 56.92 -24.76
C GLY A 157 -19.06 58.18 -24.66
N LEU A 158 -20.35 58.09 -24.98
CA LEU A 158 -21.31 59.19 -24.82
C LEU A 158 -21.82 59.23 -23.38
N ARG A 159 -21.97 60.42 -22.78
CA ARG A 159 -22.47 60.56 -21.40
C ARG A 159 -23.89 61.10 -21.38
N GLU A 160 -24.72 60.51 -20.53
CA GLU A 160 -26.08 60.97 -20.31
C GLU A 160 -26.08 62.41 -19.78
N GLY A 161 -26.97 63.24 -20.31
CA GLY A 161 -27.12 64.65 -19.95
C GLY A 161 -26.12 65.60 -20.62
N ARG A 162 -25.13 65.08 -21.37
CA ARG A 162 -24.16 65.91 -22.11
C ARG A 162 -24.13 65.61 -23.60
N GLU A 163 -23.88 64.36 -23.98
CA GLU A 163 -23.83 63.94 -25.38
C GLU A 163 -25.09 63.18 -25.80
N PHE A 164 -25.90 62.67 -24.87
CA PHE A 164 -27.25 62.16 -25.17
C PHE A 164 -28.25 62.39 -24.03
N ARG A 165 -29.55 62.38 -24.33
CA ARG A 165 -30.66 62.62 -23.40
C ARG A 165 -31.80 61.62 -23.64
N VAL A 166 -32.33 61.03 -22.56
CA VAL A 166 -33.42 60.04 -22.58
C VAL A 166 -34.76 60.71 -22.27
N GLN A 167 -35.84 60.33 -22.98
CA GLN A 167 -37.23 60.80 -22.74
C GLN A 167 -37.44 62.33 -22.74
N ALA A 168 -36.75 63.06 -23.60
CA ALA A 168 -36.97 64.50 -23.71
C ALA A 168 -38.32 64.75 -24.44
N SER A 169 -39.36 65.16 -23.69
CA SER A 169 -40.64 65.51 -24.29
C SER A 169 -40.56 66.87 -24.95
N PHE A 170 -40.67 66.92 -26.27
CA PHE A 170 -40.77 68.18 -27.02
C PHE A 170 -42.22 68.46 -27.37
N THR A 171 -42.59 69.74 -27.27
CA THR A 171 -43.88 70.24 -27.74
C THR A 171 -43.58 71.00 -29.02
N ASP A 172 -44.08 70.51 -30.15
CA ASP A 172 -43.93 71.19 -31.43
C ASP A 172 -44.80 72.46 -31.48
N GLU A 173 -44.52 73.39 -32.39
CA GLU A 173 -45.22 74.68 -32.49
C GLU A 173 -46.73 74.53 -32.80
N GLU A 174 -47.16 73.36 -33.28
CA GLU A 174 -48.57 73.00 -33.51
C GLU A 174 -49.21 72.18 -32.37
N GLY A 175 -48.53 72.03 -31.22
CA GLY A 175 -49.08 71.38 -30.02
C GLY A 175 -49.07 69.85 -30.03
N ALA A 176 -48.44 69.22 -31.02
CA ALA A 176 -48.22 67.77 -31.05
C ALA A 176 -47.03 67.38 -30.16
N ARG A 177 -47.23 66.36 -29.31
CA ARG A 177 -46.24 65.87 -28.34
C ARG A 177 -45.37 64.81 -29.00
N LEU A 178 -44.16 65.17 -29.42
CA LEU A 178 -43.16 64.20 -29.89
C LEU A 178 -42.36 63.69 -28.69
N ARG A 179 -42.38 62.36 -28.51
CA ARG A 179 -41.58 61.65 -27.52
C ARG A 179 -40.58 60.75 -28.24
N PRO A 180 -39.41 61.29 -28.62
CA PRO A 180 -38.30 60.45 -29.05
C PRO A 180 -37.71 59.68 -27.85
N ASP A 181 -37.31 58.42 -28.08
CA ASP A 181 -36.73 57.56 -27.03
C ASP A 181 -35.38 58.12 -26.54
N ILE A 182 -34.46 58.46 -27.47
CA ILE A 182 -33.15 59.07 -27.16
C ILE A 182 -32.78 60.15 -28.17
N ILE A 183 -32.19 61.26 -27.69
CA ILE A 183 -31.58 62.31 -28.52
C ILE A 183 -30.09 62.37 -28.25
N ILE A 184 -29.28 62.29 -29.30
CA ILE A 184 -27.83 62.45 -29.25
C ILE A 184 -27.48 63.86 -29.76
N ASP A 185 -26.70 64.60 -28.96
CA ASP A 185 -26.27 65.96 -29.25
C ASP A 185 -24.91 65.91 -29.99
N LEU A 186 -24.90 66.37 -31.24
CA LEU A 186 -23.72 66.40 -32.10
C LEU A 186 -23.06 67.78 -32.10
N PRO A 187 -21.75 67.87 -32.46
CA PRO A 187 -21.08 69.15 -32.66
C PRO A 187 -21.80 70.03 -33.70
N GLU A 188 -21.67 71.35 -33.57
CA GLU A 188 -22.32 72.38 -34.41
C GLU A 188 -23.83 72.56 -34.21
N GLY A 189 -24.36 72.11 -33.05
CA GLY A 189 -25.77 72.32 -32.70
C GLY A 189 -26.75 71.43 -33.47
N ARG A 190 -26.27 70.28 -33.94
CA ARG A 190 -27.11 69.26 -34.62
C ARG A 190 -27.60 68.23 -33.61
N HIS A 191 -28.81 67.71 -33.82
CA HIS A 191 -29.42 66.69 -32.97
C HIS A 191 -29.76 65.45 -33.80
N LEU A 192 -29.42 64.27 -33.29
CA LEU A 192 -29.80 62.99 -33.87
C LEU A 192 -30.85 62.32 -32.97
N VAL A 193 -32.02 62.05 -33.54
CA VAL A 193 -33.12 61.38 -32.84
C VAL A 193 -33.08 59.88 -33.15
N VAL A 194 -33.10 59.04 -32.12
CA VAL A 194 -33.04 57.57 -32.23
C VAL A 194 -34.28 56.97 -31.55
N ASP A 195 -35.03 56.15 -32.31
CA ASP A 195 -36.21 55.40 -31.87
C ASP A 195 -35.86 53.91 -31.74
N SER A 196 -36.06 53.32 -30.57
CA SER A 196 -35.66 51.94 -30.27
C SER A 196 -36.79 50.96 -30.54
N LYS A 197 -37.10 50.72 -31.82
CA LYS A 197 -38.16 49.76 -32.18
C LYS A 197 -37.68 48.31 -32.12
N VAL A 198 -37.92 47.62 -31.00
CA VAL A 198 -37.62 46.18 -30.84
C VAL A 198 -38.84 45.34 -31.22
N SER A 199 -38.80 44.66 -32.38
CA SER A 199 -39.78 43.63 -32.75
C SER A 199 -39.16 42.24 -32.66
N LEU A 200 -39.46 41.50 -31.59
CA LEU A 200 -38.94 40.13 -31.37
C LEU A 200 -39.62 39.04 -32.22
N THR A 201 -40.57 39.39 -33.09
CA THR A 201 -41.21 38.46 -34.04
C THR A 201 -40.26 37.91 -35.12
N ALA A 202 -39.03 38.45 -35.25
CA ALA A 202 -38.04 37.96 -36.20
C ALA A 202 -37.10 36.86 -35.65
N TYR A 203 -37.04 36.64 -34.33
CA TYR A 203 -36.09 35.68 -33.73
C TYR A 203 -36.70 34.32 -33.37
N GLU A 204 -38.03 34.18 -33.37
CA GLU A 204 -38.71 32.90 -33.07
C GLU A 204 -38.76 31.91 -34.27
N ARG A 205 -38.06 32.18 -35.39
CA ARG A 205 -38.11 31.36 -36.62
C ARG A 205 -36.79 30.74 -37.09
N SER A 206 -35.76 30.68 -36.24
CA SER A 206 -34.50 29.98 -36.52
C SER A 206 -34.10 29.05 -35.40
#